data_AF-A0AA48KVB8-F1
#
_entry.id   AF-A0AA48KVB8-F1
#
_cell.length_a   1.000
_cell.length_b   1.000
_cell.length_c   1.000
_cell.angle_alpha   90.00
_cell.angle_beta   90.00
_cell.angle_gamma   90.00
#
_symmetry.space_group_name_H-M   'P 1'
#
loop_
_entity.id
_entity.type
_entity.pdbx_description
1 polymer ?
#
loop_
_entity_poly.entity_id
_entity_poly.type
_entity_poly.pdbx_seq_one_letter_code
_entity_poly.pdbx_strand_id
1 'polypeptide(L)' 'MAKVKVTQAKTEDGKKNTSLRLGSKTLKALKIRAIEEDTSIQKILEKLVEGYLAGDIKIKH' A
#
# COMPACT_ATOMS: atom_id res chain seq x y z
N MET A 1 -35.29 8.80 9.88
CA MET A 1 -34.49 7.71 9.30
C MET A 1 -33.07 7.82 9.84
N ALA A 2 -32.71 6.94 10.78
CA ALA A 2 -31.44 7.00 11.51
C ALA A 2 -30.29 6.58 10.59
N LYS A 3 -29.22 7.39 10.55
CA LYS A 3 -27.98 7.08 9.83
C LYS A 3 -27.28 5.93 10.56
N VAL A 4 -27.32 4.73 9.97
CA VAL A 4 -26.54 3.58 10.46
C VAL A 4 -25.07 3.86 10.16
N LYS A 5 -24.32 4.21 11.21
CA LYS A 5 -22.86 4.31 11.18
C LYS A 5 -22.34 2.88 11.30
N VAL A 6 -22.00 2.27 10.17
CA VAL A 6 -21.34 0.95 10.15
C VAL A 6 -19.93 1.14 10.71
N THR A 7 -19.77 0.85 11.98
CA THR A 7 -18.46 0.76 12.64
C THR A 7 -17.82 -0.55 12.19
N GLN A 8 -17.08 -0.50 11.09
CA GLN A 8 -16.33 -1.66 10.60
C GLN A 8 -15.27 -2.03 11.63
N ALA A 9 -15.30 -3.30 12.04
CA ALA A 9 -14.47 -3.86 13.09
C ALA A 9 -12.99 -3.62 12.79
N LYS A 10 -12.32 -2.99 13.77
CA LYS A 10 -10.89 -2.70 13.77
C LYS A 10 -10.16 -4.01 14.07
N THR A 11 -9.87 -4.81 13.05
CA THR A 11 -8.79 -5.80 13.15
C THR A 11 -7.50 -5.01 13.29
N GLU A 12 -6.99 -4.89 14.51
CA GLU A 12 -5.70 -4.28 14.81
C GLU A 12 -4.58 -5.22 14.36
N ASP A 13 -4.46 -5.40 13.05
CA ASP A 13 -3.22 -5.85 12.43
C ASP A 13 -2.19 -4.77 12.77
N GLY A 14 -1.12 -5.10 13.51
CA GLY A 14 -0.18 -4.16 14.14
C GLY A 14 0.61 -3.24 13.18
N LYS A 15 0.13 -3.07 11.96
CA LYS A 15 0.63 -2.23 10.89
C LYS A 15 0.49 -0.75 11.27
N LYS A 16 1.59 -0.03 11.13
CA LYS A 16 1.65 1.42 11.34
C LYS A 16 1.58 2.14 10.00
N ASN A 17 0.80 3.22 9.95
CA ASN A 17 0.73 4.07 8.77
C ASN A 17 2.02 4.87 8.61
N THR A 18 2.51 4.94 7.37
CA THR A 18 3.68 5.76 7.01
C THR A 18 3.29 6.70 5.89
N SER A 19 3.64 7.99 6.03
CA SER A 19 3.44 8.96 4.95
C SER A 19 4.56 8.82 3.92
N LEU A 20 4.20 8.61 2.66
CA LEU A 20 5.13 8.54 1.54
C LEU A 20 4.79 9.64 0.52
N ARG A 21 5.80 10.40 0.11
CA ARG A 21 5.68 11.40 -0.95
C ARG A 21 6.14 10.81 -2.27
N LEU A 22 5.25 10.79 -3.27
CA LEU A 22 5.53 10.31 -4.62
C LEU A 22 5.27 11.42 -5.62
N GLY A 23 6.05 11.44 -6.71
CA GLY A 23 5.74 12.28 -7.86
C GLY A 23 4.40 11.86 -8.49
N SER A 24 3.65 12.82 -9.03
CA SER A 24 2.29 12.58 -9.53
C SER A 24 2.23 11.53 -10.64
N LYS A 25 3.24 11.50 -11.54
CA LYS A 25 3.34 10.50 -12.61
C LYS A 25 3.54 9.09 -12.03
N THR A 26 4.43 8.96 -11.05
CA THR A 26 4.71 7.69 -10.36
C THR A 26 3.49 7.19 -9.60
N LEU A 27 2.81 8.05 -8.85
CA LEU A 27 1.59 7.68 -8.13
C LEU A 27 0.47 7.21 -9.08
N LYS A 28 0.33 7.86 -10.25
CA LYS A 28 -0.66 7.44 -11.26
C LYS A 28 -0.32 6.07 -11.83
N ALA A 29 0.94 5.83 -12.19
CA ALA A 29 1.38 4.52 -12.68
C ALA A 29 1.15 3.42 -11.64
N LEU A 30 1.47 3.69 -10.37
CA LEU A 30 1.28 2.73 -9.27
C LEU A 30 -0.20 2.39 -9.04
N LYS A 31 -1.09 3.38 -9.17
CA LYS A 31 -2.55 3.18 -9.09
C LYS A 31 -3.07 2.29 -10.20
N ILE A 32 -2.64 2.53 -11.43
CA ILE A 32 -3.05 1.73 -12.59
C ILE A 32 -2.60 0.28 -12.37
N ARG A 33 -1.34 0.08 -11.98
CA ARG A 33 -0.79 -1.25 -11.71
C ARG A 33 -1.55 -1.98 -10.60
N ALA A 34 -1.94 -1.26 -9.54
CA ALA A 34 -2.72 -1.83 -8.45
C ALA A 34 -4.09 -2.34 -8.92
N ILE A 35 -4.75 -1.63 -9.84
CA ILE A 35 -6.01 -2.05 -10.44
C ILE A 35 -5.81 -3.28 -11.34
N GLU A 36 -4.77 -3.25 -12.19
CA GLU A 36 -4.46 -4.36 -13.10
C GLU A 36 -4.16 -5.68 -12.36
N GLU A 37 -3.49 -5.59 -11.21
CA GLU A 37 -3.09 -6.75 -10.40
C GLU A 37 -4.10 -7.10 -9.27
N ASP A 38 -5.29 -6.49 -9.27
CA ASP A 38 -6.33 -6.64 -8.24
C ASP A 38 -5.77 -6.55 -6.80
N THR A 39 -4.98 -5.49 -6.55
CA THR A 39 -4.24 -5.29 -5.30
C THR A 39 -4.28 -3.83 -4.87
N SER A 40 -3.68 -3.52 -3.70
CA SER A 40 -3.57 -2.15 -3.20
C SER A 40 -2.14 -1.63 -3.35
N ILE A 41 -2.01 -0.31 -3.49
CA ILE A 41 -0.72 0.39 -3.45
C ILE A 41 0.08 0.00 -2.19
N GLN A 42 -0.60 -0.07 -1.04
CA GLN A 42 0.03 -0.46 0.20
C GLN A 42 0.64 -1.86 0.10
N LYS A 43 -0.09 -2.84 -0.42
CA LYS A 43 0.37 -4.23 -0.54
C LYS A 43 1.52 -4.36 -1.54
N ILE A 44 1.52 -3.57 -2.62
CA ILE A 44 2.65 -3.49 -3.56
C ILE A 44 3.90 -2.97 -2.83
N LEU A 45 3.76 -1.88 -2.07
CA LEU A 45 4.88 -1.29 -1.34
C LEU A 45 5.39 -2.19 -0.21
N GLU A 46 4.49 -2.85 0.53
CA GLU A 46 4.84 -3.84 1.56
C GLU A 46 5.72 -4.94 0.96
N LYS A 47 5.29 -5.57 -0.14
CA LYS A 47 6.08 -6.60 -0.84
C LYS A 47 7.41 -6.09 -1.37
N LEU A 48 7.44 -4.86 -1.90
CA LEU A 48 8.67 -4.25 -2.41
C LEU A 48 9.69 -4.06 -1.27
N VAL A 49 9.22 -3.56 -0.12
CA VAL A 49 10.07 -3.34 1.07
C VAL A 49 10.52 -4.68 1.65
N GLU A 50 9.63 -5.66 1.77
CA GLU A 50 9.96 -7.01 2.24
C GLU A 50 11.01 -7.67 1.33
N GLY A 51 10.83 -7.62 0.01
CA GLY A 51 11.79 -8.16 -0.95
C GLY A 51 13.15 -7.43 -0.91
N TYR A 52 13.16 -6.13 -0.64
CA TYR A 52 14.41 -5.39 -0.43
C TYR A 52 15.12 -5.85 0.85
N LEU A 53 14.40 -6.00 1.96
CA LEU A 53 14.96 -6.44 3.24
C LEU A 53 15.40 -7.91 3.21
N ALA A 54 14.72 -8.76 2.45
CA ALA A 54 15.09 -10.16 2.24
C ALA A 54 16.31 -10.34 1.30
N GLY A 55 16.70 -9.30 0.56
CA GLY A 55 17.80 -9.34 -0.40
C GLY A 55 17.40 -9.78 -1.81
N ASP A 56 16.11 -10.02 -2.06
CA ASP A 56 15.56 -10.36 -3.38
C ASP A 56 15.58 -9.16 -4.35
N ILE A 57 15.48 -7.95 -3.79
CA ILE A 57 15.52 -6.69 -4.54
C ILE A 57 16.76 -5.91 -4.13
N LYS A 58 17.57 -5.50 -5.11
CA LYS A 58 18.74 -4.65 -4.89
C LYS A 58 18.47 -3.24 -5.39
N ILE A 59 18.52 -2.26 -4.49
CA ILE A 59 18.47 -0.84 -4.84
C ILE A 59 19.92 -0.36 -4.96
N LYS A 60 20.29 0.17 -6.13
CA LYS A 60 21.59 0.82 -6.30
C LYS A 60 21.49 2.25 -5.78
N HIS A 61 22.43 2.62 -4.92
CA HIS A 61 22.62 3.99 -4.46
C HIS A 61 23.67 4.70 -5.33
#